data_AF-A0A437M7F0-F1
#
_entry.id   AF-A0A437M7F0-F1
#
_cell.length_a   1.000
_cell.length_b   1.000
_cell.length_c   1.000
_cell.angle_alpha   90.00
_cell.angle_beta   90.00
_cell.angle_gamma   90.00
#
_symmetry.space_group_name_H-M   'P 1'
#
loop_
_entity.id
_entity.type
_entity.pdbx_description
1 polymer ?
#
loop_
_entity_poly.entity_id
_entity_poly.type
_entity_poly.pdbx_seq_one_letter_code
_entity_poly.pdbx_strand_id
1 'polypeptide(L)'
;MRSRKTPPVPVPDGSKFCFKCKLVLPLALFAKDAKQYDGKKHDCRRCDSAAAYQRQLRKRAGPSPDALMAEPLIPVDYDRIDRARRNMRLASGTHA
;
A
#
# COMPACT_ATOMS: atom_id res chain seq x y z
N MET A 1 5.78 -10.37 -17.88
CA MET A 1 4.38 -10.14 -18.28
C MET A 1 3.51 -10.11 -17.02
N ARG A 2 2.56 -9.17 -16.87
CA ARG A 2 1.65 -9.20 -15.72
C ARG A 2 0.77 -10.46 -15.82
N SER A 3 0.69 -11.25 -14.75
CA SER A 3 -0.15 -12.44 -14.74
C SER A 3 -1.61 -12.05 -15.02
N ARG A 4 -2.25 -12.77 -15.95
CA ARG A 4 -3.67 -12.54 -16.29
C ARG A 4 -4.52 -12.94 -15.09
N LYS A 5 -5.38 -12.04 -14.63
CA LYS A 5 -6.35 -12.35 -13.58
C LYS A 5 -7.50 -13.14 -14.19
N THR A 6 -7.73 -14.35 -13.68
CA THR A 6 -8.86 -15.19 -14.10
C THR A 6 -10.13 -14.73 -13.38
N PRO A 7 -11.23 -14.43 -14.09
CA PRO A 7 -12.51 -14.15 -13.45
C PRO A 7 -13.04 -15.42 -12.75
N PRO A 8 -13.67 -15.30 -11.58
CA PRO A 8 -14.20 -16.45 -10.84
C PRO A 8 -15.53 -16.97 -11.42
N VAL A 9 -16.09 -16.28 -12.42
CA VAL A 9 -17.36 -16.60 -13.07
C VAL A 9 -17.19 -16.59 -14.58
N PRO A 10 -18.01 -17.36 -15.33
CA PRO A 10 -18.06 -17.26 -16.78
C PRO A 10 -18.39 -15.82 -17.22
N VAL A 11 -17.68 -15.33 -18.23
CA VAL A 11 -17.87 -13.99 -18.79
C VAL A 11 -18.32 -14.17 -20.25
N PRO A 12 -19.51 -13.70 -20.61
CA PRO A 12 -19.99 -13.77 -21.99
C PRO A 12 -19.20 -12.81 -22.89
N ASP A 13 -19.20 -13.11 -24.18
CA ASP A 13 -18.57 -12.26 -25.19
C ASP A 13 -19.13 -10.83 -25.15
N GLY A 14 -18.28 -9.86 -25.45
CA GLY A 14 -18.64 -8.43 -25.35
C GLY A 14 -18.69 -7.89 -23.91
N SER A 15 -18.47 -8.74 -22.91
CA SER A 15 -18.43 -8.35 -21.49
C SER A 15 -17.06 -8.61 -20.84
N LYS A 16 -16.84 -8.03 -19.67
CA LYS A 16 -15.66 -8.23 -18.84
C LYS A 16 -16.03 -8.19 -17.37
N PHE A 17 -15.34 -8.99 -16.57
CA PHE A 17 -15.49 -9.00 -15.11
C PHE A 17 -14.71 -7.85 -14.46
N CYS A 18 -15.39 -7.06 -13.64
CA CYS A 18 -14.75 -6.02 -12.83
C CYS A 18 -14.27 -6.60 -11.49
N PHE A 19 -12.97 -6.60 -11.23
CA PHE A 19 -12.41 -7.13 -9.98
C PHE A 19 -12.64 -6.24 -8.75
N LYS A 20 -13.22 -5.05 -8.92
CA LYS A 20 -13.55 -4.12 -7.82
C LYS A 20 -14.98 -4.30 -7.32
N CYS A 21 -15.97 -4.17 -8.22
CA CYS A 21 -17.37 -4.36 -7.87
C CYS A 21 -17.87 -5.80 -8.05
N LYS A 22 -17.05 -6.71 -8.59
CA LYS A 22 -17.35 -8.12 -8.82
C LYS A 22 -18.55 -8.38 -9.75
N LEU A 23 -18.83 -7.45 -10.67
CA LEU A 23 -19.89 -7.57 -11.66
C LEU A 23 -19.32 -7.85 -13.06
N VAL A 24 -20.06 -8.62 -13.84
CA VAL A 24 -19.86 -8.77 -15.28
C VAL A 24 -20.55 -7.61 -15.97
N LEU A 25 -19.79 -6.83 -16.75
CA LEU A 25 -20.26 -5.59 -17.35
C LEU A 25 -19.83 -5.52 -18.83
N PRO A 26 -20.55 -4.79 -19.69
CA PRO A 26 -20.14 -4.57 -21.08
C PRO A 26 -18.75 -3.95 -21.18
N LEU A 27 -17.96 -4.35 -22.19
CA LEU A 27 -16.61 -3.83 -22.46
C LEU A 27 -16.55 -2.30 -22.62
N ALA A 28 -17.67 -1.67 -23.01
CA ALA A 28 -17.80 -0.21 -23.11
C ALA A 28 -17.63 0.51 -21.76
N LEU A 29 -18.01 -0.14 -20.66
CA LEU A 29 -17.91 0.41 -19.30
C LEU A 29 -16.49 0.34 -18.72
N PHE A 30 -15.52 -0.17 -19.48
CA PHE A 30 -14.11 -0.22 -19.11
C PHE A 30 -13.33 0.86 -19.86
N ALA A 31 -12.40 1.51 -19.16
CA ALA A 31 -11.50 2.49 -19.76
C ALA A 31 -10.43 1.78 -20.61
N LYS A 32 -9.95 2.46 -21.65
CA LYS A 32 -8.83 1.98 -22.47
C LYS A 32 -7.54 2.00 -21.65
N ASP A 33 -6.75 0.94 -21.73
CA ASP A 33 -5.41 0.84 -21.16
C ASP A 33 -4.55 -0.05 -22.06
N ALA A 34 -3.73 0.58 -22.90
CA ALA A 34 -2.86 -0.11 -23.87
C ALA A 34 -1.80 -1.01 -23.21
N LYS A 35 -1.58 -0.89 -21.90
CA LYS A 35 -0.66 -1.77 -21.16
C LYS A 35 -1.31 -3.10 -20.77
N GLN A 36 -2.64 -3.20 -20.85
CA GLN A 36 -3.35 -4.46 -20.62
C GLN A 36 -3.42 -5.27 -21.90
N TYR A 37 -3.41 -6.59 -21.75
CA TYR A 37 -3.45 -7.54 -22.87
C TYR A 37 -4.66 -7.33 -23.78
N ASP A 38 -5.82 -7.01 -23.21
CA ASP A 38 -7.07 -6.75 -23.94
C ASP A 38 -7.33 -5.24 -24.18
N GLY A 39 -6.33 -4.38 -23.92
CA GLY A 39 -6.43 -2.95 -24.14
C GLY A 39 -7.42 -2.23 -23.21
N LYS A 40 -7.90 -2.87 -22.13
CA LYS A 40 -8.90 -2.34 -21.21
C LYS A 40 -8.50 -2.59 -19.76
N LYS A 41 -8.88 -1.67 -18.87
CA LYS A 41 -8.64 -1.83 -17.44
C LYS A 41 -9.33 -3.07 -16.84
N HIS A 42 -8.82 -3.52 -15.70
CA HIS A 42 -9.38 -4.64 -14.94
C HIS A 42 -10.59 -4.25 -14.06
N ASP A 43 -10.86 -2.96 -13.94
CA ASP A 43 -11.96 -2.36 -13.22
C ASP A 43 -12.79 -1.45 -14.14
N CYS A 44 -14.09 -1.34 -13.84
CA CYS A 44 -14.99 -0.49 -14.62
C CYS A 44 -14.73 0.99 -14.33
N ARG A 45 -15.16 1.86 -15.26
CA ARG A 45 -15.01 3.33 -15.17
C ARG A 45 -15.55 3.90 -13.87
N ARG A 46 -16.66 3.34 -13.35
CA ARG A 46 -17.24 3.75 -12.06
C ARG A 46 -16.26 3.50 -10.90
N CYS A 47 -15.68 2.31 -10.84
CA CYS A 47 -14.70 1.96 -9.81
C CYS A 47 -13.41 2.77 -9.95
N ASP A 48 -12.92 2.99 -11.17
CA ASP A 48 -11.72 3.81 -11.41
C ASP A 48 -11.95 5.27 -10.99
N SER A 49 -13.12 5.84 -11.28
CA SER A 49 -13.51 7.19 -10.88
C SER A 49 -13.62 7.33 -9.37
N ALA A 50 -14.24 6.36 -8.69
CA ALA A 50 -14.30 6.34 -7.23
C ALA A 50 -12.89 6.26 -6.61
N ALA A 51 -12.01 5.42 -7.15
CA ALA A 51 -10.63 5.32 -6.70
C ALA A 51 -9.85 6.63 -6.95
N ALA A 52 -10.09 7.30 -8.08
CA ALA A 52 -9.48 8.60 -8.38
C ALA A 52 -9.92 9.68 -7.39
N TYR A 53 -11.22 9.74 -7.07
CA TYR A 53 -11.76 10.66 -6.07
C TYR A 53 -11.13 10.41 -4.68
N GLN A 54 -11.07 9.15 -4.24
CA GLN A 54 -10.43 8.80 -2.97
C GLN A 54 -8.95 9.17 -2.93
N ARG A 55 -8.21 9.02 -4.04
CA ARG A 55 -6.82 9.49 -4.14
C ARG A 55 -6.72 11.01 -4.01
N GLN A 56 -7.64 11.76 -4.61
CA GLN A 56 -7.67 13.22 -4.48
C GLN A 56 -7.98 13.66 -3.05
N LEU A 57 -8.93 13.01 -2.38
CA LEU A 57 -9.23 13.27 -0.97
C LEU A 57 -8.00 13.02 -0.09
N ARG A 58 -7.29 11.90 -0.26
CA ARG A 58 -6.06 11.61 0.51
C ARG A 58 -4.95 12.63 0.29
N LYS A 59 -4.81 13.16 -0.93
CA LYS A 59 -3.85 14.22 -1.22
C LYS A 59 -4.22 15.55 -0.55
N ARG A 60 -5.52 15.83 -0.39
CA ARG A 60 -6.04 17.05 0.23
C ARG A 60 -6.08 16.97 1.76
N ALA A 61 -6.37 15.80 2.32
CA ALA A 61 -6.58 15.60 3.75
C ALA A 61 -5.29 15.74 4.59
N GLY A 62 -4.11 15.74 3.95
CA GLY A 62 -2.84 15.67 4.67
C GLY A 62 -2.66 14.34 5.41
N PRO A 63 -1.54 14.15 6.14
CA PRO A 63 -1.42 13.05 7.08
C PRO A 63 -2.50 13.16 8.16
N SER A 64 -3.01 12.03 8.65
CA SER A 64 -3.97 12.06 9.75
C SER A 64 -3.36 12.74 10.98
N PRO A 65 -4.16 13.40 11.84
CA PRO A 65 -3.67 13.96 13.09
C PRO A 65 -2.89 12.91 13.92
N ASP A 66 -3.37 11.67 13.91
CA ASP A 66 -2.76 10.53 14.61
C ASP A 66 -1.35 10.21 14.07
N ALA A 67 -1.10 10.40 12.78
CA ALA A 67 0.21 10.18 12.18
C ALA A 67 1.22 11.27 12.55
N LEU A 68 0.76 12.46 12.94
CA LEU A 68 1.59 13.54 13.48
C LEU A 68 1.87 13.37 14.97
N MET A 69 1.00 12.66 15.69
CA MET A 69 1.09 12.39 17.13
C MET A 69 1.77 11.06 17.47
N ALA A 70 2.08 10.23 16.46
CA ALA A 70 2.90 9.05 16.64
C ALA A 70 4.35 9.48 16.89
N GLU A 71 4.65 9.88 18.13
CA GLU A 71 6.03 9.89 18.57
C GLU A 71 6.59 8.47 18.34
N PRO A 72 7.68 8.33 17.57
CA PRO A 72 8.37 7.06 17.55
C PRO A 72 8.86 6.85 18.97
N LEU A 73 8.36 5.80 19.64
CA LEU A 73 9.04 5.25 20.81
C LEU A 73 10.41 4.80 20.30
N ILE A 74 11.39 5.71 20.35
CA ILE A 74 12.76 5.41 19.98
C ILE A 74 13.16 4.29 20.93
N PRO A 75 13.45 3.07 20.45
CA PRO A 75 13.92 2.02 21.33
C PRO A 75 15.28 2.45 21.85
N VAL A 76 15.32 2.91 23.10
CA VAL A 76 16.58 3.13 23.78
C VAL A 76 17.22 1.75 23.96
N ASP A 77 18.32 1.50 23.25
CA ASP A 77 19.11 0.27 23.39
C ASP A 77 19.84 0.31 24.75
N TYR A 78 19.09 -0.04 25.79
CA TYR A 78 19.54 -0.01 27.18
C TYR A 78 20.70 -0.99 27.39
N ASP A 79 20.75 -2.08 26.62
CA ASP A 79 21.87 -3.03 26.61
C ASP A 79 23.18 -2.37 26.17
N ARG A 80 23.15 -1.52 25.13
CA ARG A 80 24.32 -0.72 24.70
C ARG A 80 24.74 0.28 25.76
N ILE A 81 23.79 0.97 26.40
CA ILE A 81 24.06 1.95 27.46
C ILE A 81 24.68 1.26 28.69
N ASP A 82 24.15 0.12 29.11
CA ASP A 82 24.64 -0.65 30.25
C ASP A 82 26.01 -1.30 29.97
N ARG A 83 26.24 -1.76 28.73
CA ARG A 83 27.57 -2.24 28.33
C ARG A 83 28.60 -1.11 28.37
N ALA A 84 28.25 0.08 27.90
CA ALA A 84 29.14 1.24 27.98
C ALA A 84 29.45 1.62 29.44
N ARG A 85 28.44 1.63 30.33
CA ARG A 85 28.62 1.90 31.77
C ARG A 85 29.53 0.88 32.44
N ARG A 86 29.37 -0.41 32.14
CA ARG A 86 30.25 -1.48 32.64
C ARG A 86 31.68 -1.31 32.16
N ASN A 87 31.87 -1.02 30.87
CA ASN A 87 33.21 -0.81 30.30
C ASN A 87 33.92 0.40 30.92
N MET A 88 33.20 1.50 31.20
CA MET A 88 33.80 2.68 31.86
C MET A 88 34.20 2.42 33.32
N ARG A 89 33.46 1.58 34.06
CA ARG A 89 33.84 1.16 35.43
C ARG A 89 35.08 0.27 35.45
N LEU A 90 35.26 -0.58 34.45
CA LEU A 90 36.47 -1.42 34.32
C LEU A 90 37.69 -0.60 33.90
N ALA A 91 37.52 0.40 33.05
CA ALA A 91 38.60 1.29 32.61
C ALA A 91 39.13 2.24 33.70
N SER A 92 38.40 2.42 34.81
CA SER A 92 38.80 3.23 35.96
C SER A 92 39.42 2.41 37.10
N GLY A 93 39.57 1.09 36.93
CA GLY A 93 40.36 0.23 37.82
C GLY A 93 41.85 0.42 37.57
N THR A 94 42.44 1.43 38.21
CA THR A 94 43.89 1.60 38.32
C THR A 94 44.48 0.37 39.01
N HIS A 95 45.34 -0.36 38.30
CA HIS A 95 46.28 -1.31 38.87
C HIS A 95 47.11 -0.59 39.96
N ALA A 96 47.06 -1.12 41.18
CA ALA A 96 48.07 -0.90 42.21
C ALA A 96 49.10 -2.03 42.14
#